data_AF-A0A851V2V1-F1
#
_entry.id   AF-A0A851V2V1-F1
#
_cell.length_a   1.000
_cell.length_b   1.000
_cell.length_c   1.000
_cell.angle_alpha   90.00
_cell.angle_beta   90.00
_cell.angle_gamma   90.00
#
_symmetry.space_group_name_H-M   'P 1'
#
loop_
_entity.id
_entity.type
_entity.pdbx_description
1 polymer ?
#
loop_
_entity_poly.entity_id
_entity_poly.type
_entity_poly.pdbx_seq_one_letter_code
_entity_poly.pdbx_strand_id
1 'polypeptide(L)'
;QIRDFLEPSSVDPQTVLLLVNAIYFKGKWKTAFKEEHTQKVPFNVTEQESRPVQMMYQNNTFKVGRVAEDKIKILELPYTSGEMSLLVLLPDDISGLAQLESKITFEKLAEWTSSKVMEEKRVRVYLPRMKIEEKYNLT
;
A
#
# COMPACT_ATOMS: atom_id res chain seq x y z
N GLN A 1 4.33 -11.02 -13.13
CA GLN A 1 3.64 -11.76 -14.21
C GLN A 1 2.73 -12.75 -13.51
N ILE A 2 1.44 -12.77 -13.83
CA ILE A 2 0.51 -13.75 -13.26
C ILE A 2 0.68 -15.04 -14.08
N ARG A 3 1.02 -16.13 -13.42
CA ARG A 3 1.18 -17.47 -14.02
C ARG A 3 0.32 -18.46 -13.25
N ASP A 4 -0.07 -19.54 -13.91
CA ASP A 4 -0.77 -20.67 -13.28
C ASP A 4 -2.04 -20.24 -12.52
N PHE A 5 -2.84 -19.38 -13.17
CA PHE A 5 -4.05 -18.78 -12.58
C PHE A 5 -5.08 -19.83 -12.17
N LEU A 6 -5.30 -20.84 -13.03
CA LEU A 6 -6.18 -21.98 -12.77
C LEU A 6 -5.37 -23.14 -12.24
N GLU A 7 -5.88 -23.79 -11.20
CA GLU A 7 -5.28 -25.03 -10.72
C GLU A 7 -5.66 -26.19 -11.63
N PRO A 8 -4.81 -27.21 -11.77
CA PRO A 8 -5.19 -28.44 -12.45
C PRO A 8 -6.49 -28.98 -11.85
N SER A 9 -7.46 -29.34 -12.71
CA SER A 9 -8.80 -29.79 -12.32
C SER A 9 -9.77 -28.72 -11.80
N SER A 10 -9.43 -27.42 -11.86
CA SER A 10 -10.41 -26.35 -11.58
C SER A 10 -11.44 -26.15 -12.70
N VAL A 11 -11.31 -26.89 -13.81
CA VAL A 11 -12.22 -26.91 -14.95
C VAL A 11 -12.43 -28.36 -15.36
N ASP A 12 -13.67 -28.75 -15.54
CA ASP A 12 -14.10 -30.10 -15.93
C ASP A 12 -15.21 -30.02 -17.01
N PRO A 13 -15.65 -31.17 -17.59
CA PRO A 13 -16.73 -31.18 -18.58
C PRO A 13 -18.10 -30.68 -18.07
N GLN A 14 -18.27 -30.47 -16.77
CA GLN A 14 -19.49 -29.93 -16.16
C GLN A 14 -19.40 -28.42 -15.92
N THR A 15 -18.23 -27.81 -16.13
CA THR A 15 -18.00 -26.38 -15.93
C THR A 15 -18.80 -25.56 -16.95
N VAL A 16 -19.82 -24.84 -16.48
CA VAL A 16 -20.72 -24.04 -17.32
C VAL A 16 -20.18 -22.63 -17.57
N LEU A 17 -19.50 -22.02 -16.60
CA LEU A 17 -18.97 -20.66 -16.67
C LEU A 17 -17.73 -20.52 -15.80
N LEU A 18 -16.74 -19.76 -16.30
CA LEU A 18 -15.54 -19.37 -15.55
C LEU A 18 -15.41 -17.85 -15.57
N LEU A 19 -15.32 -17.23 -14.38
CA LEU A 19 -15.00 -15.81 -14.25
C LEU A 19 -13.51 -15.65 -13.89
N VAL A 20 -12.76 -14.97 -14.76
CA VAL A 20 -11.34 -14.67 -14.56
C VAL A 20 -11.17 -13.16 -14.45
N ASN A 21 -10.48 -12.69 -13.41
CA ASN A 21 -10.11 -11.29 -13.24
C ASN A 21 -8.58 -11.17 -13.16
N ALA A 22 -8.00 -10.32 -13.99
CA ALA A 22 -6.58 -9.99 -13.95
C ALA A 22 -6.39 -8.48 -14.18
N ILE A 23 -5.74 -7.82 -13.24
CA ILE A 23 -5.40 -6.40 -13.32
C ILE A 23 -3.87 -6.29 -13.26
N TYR A 24 -3.28 -5.59 -14.23
CA TYR A 24 -1.85 -5.32 -14.27
C TYR A 24 -1.59 -3.82 -14.20
N PHE A 25 -0.83 -3.40 -13.20
CA PHE A 25 -0.39 -2.02 -13.05
C PHE A 25 1.13 -1.95 -12.91
N LYS A 26 1.77 -1.11 -13.74
CA LYS A 26 3.20 -0.80 -13.66
C LYS A 26 3.39 0.72 -13.73
N GLY A 27 3.33 1.36 -12.57
CA GLY A 27 3.58 2.79 -12.42
C GLY A 27 5.05 3.11 -12.15
N LYS A 28 5.51 4.25 -12.67
CA LYS A 28 6.74 4.90 -12.20
C LYS A 28 6.37 6.02 -11.25
N TRP A 29 7.08 6.17 -10.13
CA TRP A 29 6.86 7.29 -9.22
C TRP A 29 7.07 8.63 -9.95
N LYS A 30 6.26 9.65 -9.64
CA LYS A 30 6.51 11.02 -10.08
C LYS A 30 7.86 11.51 -9.58
N THR A 31 8.17 11.18 -8.33
CA THR A 31 9.46 11.42 -7.69
C THR A 31 10.07 10.09 -7.28
N ALA A 32 11.07 9.65 -8.05
CA ALA A 32 11.72 8.35 -7.83
C ALA A 32 12.57 8.32 -6.55
N PHE A 33 12.56 7.18 -5.88
CA PHE A 33 13.55 6.86 -4.85
C PHE A 33 14.88 6.52 -5.52
N LYS A 34 15.97 7.11 -5.05
CA LYS A 34 17.31 6.75 -5.53
C LYS A 34 17.73 5.40 -4.98
N GLU A 35 18.28 4.53 -5.81
CA GLU A 35 18.72 3.20 -5.38
C GLU A 35 19.85 3.27 -4.35
N GLU A 36 20.76 4.24 -4.49
CA GLU A 36 21.88 4.48 -3.56
C GLU A 36 21.43 4.79 -2.12
N HIS A 37 20.18 5.25 -1.93
CA HIS A 37 19.61 5.53 -0.62
C HIS A 37 18.85 4.34 -0.02
N THR A 38 18.73 3.22 -0.75
CA THR A 38 18.05 2.03 -0.25
C THR A 38 18.98 1.23 0.66
N GLN A 39 18.55 0.92 1.88
CA GLN A 39 19.36 0.22 2.88
C GLN A 39 18.56 -0.88 3.58
N LYS A 40 19.26 -1.86 4.18
CA LYS A 40 18.62 -2.86 5.04
C LYS A 40 18.24 -2.21 6.37
N VAL A 41 16.95 -2.20 6.69
CA VAL A 41 16.40 -1.64 7.94
C VAL A 41 15.45 -2.66 8.57
N PRO A 42 15.41 -2.79 9.90
CA PRO A 42 14.40 -3.62 10.58
C PRO A 42 12.99 -3.09 10.31
N PHE A 43 12.08 -3.98 9.94
CA PHE A 43 10.64 -3.73 9.81
C PHE A 43 9.91 -4.53 10.87
N ASN A 44 9.22 -3.85 11.78
CA ASN A 44 8.50 -4.48 12.87
C ASN A 44 7.19 -5.05 12.35
N VAL A 45 7.11 -6.38 12.32
CA VAL A 45 5.88 -7.11 11.97
C VAL A 45 4.93 -7.12 13.17
N THR A 46 5.48 -7.23 14.38
CA THR A 46 4.78 -7.09 15.66
C THR A 46 5.67 -6.29 16.62
N GLU A 47 5.22 -6.07 17.85
CA GLU A 47 6.03 -5.42 18.88
C GLU A 47 7.27 -6.25 19.29
N GLN A 48 7.22 -7.57 19.09
CA GLN A 48 8.27 -8.51 19.46
C GLN A 48 9.06 -9.06 18.26
N GLU A 49 8.50 -8.99 17.04
CA GLU A 49 9.09 -9.54 15.83
C GLU A 49 9.46 -8.44 14.83
N SER A 50 10.73 -8.45 14.41
CA SER A 50 11.25 -7.56 13.38
C SER A 50 12.02 -8.34 12.32
N ARG A 51 11.87 -7.96 11.05
CA ARG A 51 12.56 -8.59 9.91
C ARG A 51 13.30 -7.54 9.10
N PRO A 52 14.54 -7.80 8.64
CA PRO A 52 15.26 -6.85 7.80
C PRO A 52 14.61 -6.75 6.42
N VAL A 53 14.36 -5.53 5.96
CA VAL A 53 13.82 -5.23 4.61
C VAL A 53 14.69 -4.22 3.88
N GLN A 54 14.62 -4.22 2.55
CA GLN A 54 15.20 -3.13 1.75
C GLN A 54 14.31 -1.89 1.86
N MET A 55 14.72 -0.92 2.67
CA MET A 55 14.00 0.32 2.91
C MET A 55 14.47 1.40 1.95
N MET A 56 13.58 1.89 1.09
CA MET A 56 13.85 3.04 0.23
C MET A 56 13.72 4.34 1.03
N TYR A 57 14.47 5.37 0.64
CA TYR A 57 14.46 6.65 1.32
C TYR A 57 14.46 7.85 0.35
N GLN A 58 13.66 8.87 0.68
CA GLN A 58 13.77 10.20 0.09
C GLN A 58 13.25 11.30 1.03
N ASN A 59 13.67 12.54 0.79
CA ASN A 59 13.21 13.72 1.52
C ASN A 59 12.68 14.75 0.52
N ASN A 60 11.37 14.83 0.37
CA ASN A 60 10.72 15.70 -0.62
C ASN A 60 9.34 16.19 -0.12
N THR A 61 8.70 17.06 -0.88
CA THR A 61 7.34 17.53 -0.61
C THR A 61 6.32 16.52 -1.13
N PHE A 62 5.44 16.07 -0.25
CA PHE A 62 4.32 15.19 -0.55
C PHE A 62 3.06 15.69 0.15
N LYS A 63 1.89 15.26 -0.36
CA LYS A 63 0.65 15.42 0.39
C LYS A 63 0.62 14.42 1.52
N VAL A 64 0.42 14.92 2.73
CA VAL A 64 0.33 14.13 3.95
C VAL A 64 -0.85 14.57 4.80
N GLY A 65 -1.41 13.64 5.56
CA GLY A 65 -2.49 13.91 6.50
C GLY A 65 -2.16 13.29 7.86
N ARG A 66 -2.70 13.88 8.93
CA ARG A 66 -2.66 13.31 10.27
C ARG A 66 -4.05 13.37 10.89
N VAL A 67 -4.58 12.21 11.25
CA VAL A 67 -5.89 12.08 11.89
C VAL A 67 -5.63 11.69 13.33
N ALA A 68 -5.66 12.68 14.22
CA ALA A 68 -5.29 12.49 15.63
C ALA A 68 -6.26 11.56 16.38
N GLU A 69 -7.55 11.64 16.07
CA GLU A 69 -8.61 10.81 16.68
C GLU A 69 -8.38 9.31 16.41
N ASP A 70 -8.01 8.98 15.18
CA ASP A 70 -7.74 7.61 14.76
C ASP A 70 -6.25 7.22 14.88
N LYS A 71 -5.38 8.14 15.34
CA LYS A 71 -3.94 7.95 15.49
C LYS A 71 -3.24 7.44 14.22
N ILE A 72 -3.60 8.00 13.07
CA ILE A 72 -3.00 7.61 11.78
C ILE A 72 -2.30 8.78 11.09
N LYS A 73 -1.27 8.43 10.32
CA LYS A 73 -0.63 9.30 9.33
C LYS A 73 -0.94 8.76 7.94
N ILE A 74 -1.11 9.67 6.99
CA ILE A 74 -1.42 9.34 5.60
C ILE A 74 -0.38 10.01 4.72
N LEU A 75 0.10 9.26 3.73
CA LEU A 75 1.03 9.74 2.72
C LEU A 75 0.48 9.42 1.33
N GLU A 76 0.50 10.40 0.45
CA GLU A 76 0.17 10.22 -0.97
C GLU A 76 1.45 10.27 -1.82
N LEU A 77 1.69 9.19 -2.57
CA LEU A 77 2.82 9.04 -3.49
C LEU A 77 2.32 9.00 -4.95
N PRO A 78 2.39 10.10 -5.71
CA PRO A 78 1.91 10.15 -7.08
C PRO A 78 2.82 9.39 -8.06
N TYR A 79 2.22 8.82 -9.12
CA TYR A 79 2.92 8.27 -10.28
C TYR A 79 3.17 9.35 -11.36
N THR A 80 3.99 9.05 -12.38
CA THR A 80 4.54 10.03 -13.35
C THR A 80 3.48 10.83 -14.14
N SER A 81 2.25 10.34 -14.34
CA SER A 81 1.16 11.12 -14.97
C SER A 81 0.34 11.97 -13.98
N GLY A 82 0.45 11.70 -12.67
CA GLY A 82 -0.37 12.34 -11.64
C GLY A 82 -1.83 11.87 -11.59
N GLU A 83 -2.25 10.99 -12.51
CA GLU A 83 -3.62 10.43 -12.56
C GLU A 83 -3.85 9.35 -11.51
N MET A 84 -2.76 8.76 -11.00
CA MET A 84 -2.78 7.74 -9.97
C MET A 84 -1.78 8.09 -8.88
N SER A 85 -2.11 7.69 -7.65
CA SER A 85 -1.23 7.75 -6.50
C SER A 85 -1.38 6.50 -5.64
N LEU A 86 -0.30 6.15 -4.93
CA LEU A 86 -0.37 5.19 -3.82
C LEU A 86 -0.67 5.98 -2.55
N LEU A 87 -1.72 5.59 -1.84
CA LEU A 87 -1.99 6.05 -0.48
C LEU A 87 -1.42 5.05 0.53
N VAL A 88 -0.66 5.55 1.48
CA VAL A 88 -0.11 4.77 2.60
C VAL A 88 -0.73 5.30 3.88
N LEU A 89 -1.57 4.48 4.52
CA LEU A 89 -2.13 4.75 5.84
C LEU A 89 -1.28 4.01 6.86
N LEU A 90 -0.69 4.75 7.80
CA LEU A 90 0.24 4.23 8.79
C LEU A 90 -0.27 4.59 10.20
N PRO A 91 -0.68 3.60 11.01
CA PRO A 91 -0.95 3.80 12.43
C PRO A 91 0.29 4.33 13.16
N ASP A 92 0.07 5.15 14.20
CA ASP A 92 1.15 5.65 15.06
C ASP A 92 1.82 4.51 15.86
N ASP A 93 1.04 3.49 16.25
CA ASP A 93 1.45 2.32 17.04
C ASP A 93 1.52 1.05 16.17
N ILE A 94 2.52 0.18 16.39
CA ILE A 94 2.71 -1.07 15.62
C ILE A 94 1.47 -1.98 15.70
N SER A 95 0.85 -2.06 16.88
CA SER A 95 -0.36 -2.84 17.14
C SER A 95 -1.66 -2.16 16.68
N GLY A 96 -1.58 -0.94 16.11
CA GLY A 96 -2.74 -0.13 15.71
C GLY A 96 -3.42 -0.57 14.41
N LEU A 97 -2.82 -1.49 13.63
CA LEU A 97 -3.35 -1.88 12.32
C LEU A 97 -4.74 -2.53 12.40
N ALA A 98 -4.97 -3.43 13.37
CA ALA A 98 -6.27 -4.09 13.53
C ALA A 98 -7.39 -3.08 13.85
N GLN A 99 -7.09 -2.04 14.64
CA GLN A 99 -8.05 -0.99 14.92
C GLN A 99 -8.34 -0.14 13.68
N LEU A 100 -7.32 0.15 12.86
CA LEU A 100 -7.51 0.86 11.60
C LEU A 100 -8.38 0.05 10.63
N GLU A 101 -8.10 -1.25 10.46
CA GLU A 101 -8.87 -2.15 9.59
C GLU A 101 -10.34 -2.28 10.00
N SER A 102 -10.64 -2.32 11.30
CA SER A 102 -12.04 -2.37 11.78
C SER A 102 -12.80 -1.05 11.59
N LYS A 103 -12.09 0.07 11.41
CA LYS A 103 -12.69 1.40 11.27
C LYS A 103 -12.77 1.87 9.82
N ILE A 104 -11.95 1.33 8.92
CA ILE A 104 -11.87 1.87 7.56
C ILE A 104 -13.18 1.60 6.81
N THR A 105 -13.82 2.69 6.38
CA THR A 105 -14.98 2.68 5.48
C THR A 105 -14.72 3.61 4.31
N PHE A 106 -15.56 3.56 3.28
CA PHE A 106 -15.47 4.49 2.16
C PHE A 106 -15.56 5.96 2.62
N GLU A 107 -16.48 6.26 3.52
CA GLU A 107 -16.74 7.61 4.05
C GLU A 107 -15.52 8.11 4.83
N LYS A 108 -15.00 7.29 5.74
CA LYS A 108 -13.79 7.63 6.52
C LYS A 108 -12.58 7.82 5.62
N LEU A 109 -12.37 6.94 4.63
CA LEU A 109 -11.27 7.09 3.70
C LEU A 109 -11.38 8.38 2.88
N ALA A 110 -12.57 8.72 2.40
CA ALA A 110 -12.82 9.96 1.67
C ALA A 110 -12.60 11.21 2.55
N GLU A 111 -13.01 11.16 3.82
CA GLU A 111 -12.77 12.23 4.79
C GLU A 111 -11.27 12.41 5.06
N TRP A 112 -10.59 11.32 5.44
CA TRP A 112 -9.17 11.30 5.79
C TRP A 112 -8.26 11.74 4.64
N THR A 113 -8.66 11.49 3.39
CA THR A 113 -7.90 11.85 2.19
C THR A 113 -8.39 13.15 1.53
N SER A 114 -9.34 13.84 2.16
CA SER A 114 -9.87 15.11 1.64
C SER A 114 -8.82 16.21 1.65
N SER A 115 -9.02 17.22 0.79
CA SER A 115 -8.15 18.41 0.73
C SER A 115 -8.16 19.26 2.00
N LYS A 116 -9.06 18.98 2.96
CA LYS A 116 -9.10 19.63 4.27
C LYS A 116 -8.11 18.99 5.26
N VAL A 117 -7.84 17.70 5.10
CA VAL A 117 -6.96 16.92 5.98
C VAL A 117 -5.56 16.79 5.39
N MET A 118 -5.47 16.64 4.06
CA MET A 118 -4.21 16.45 3.34
C MET A 118 -3.59 17.81 2.98
N GLU A 119 -2.31 17.98 3.30
CA GLU A 119 -1.54 19.19 3.03
C GLU A 119 -0.16 18.85 2.45
N GLU A 120 0.40 19.74 1.63
CA GLU A 120 1.74 19.55 1.09
C GLU A 120 2.80 19.92 2.13
N LYS A 121 3.61 18.94 2.52
CA LYS A 121 4.72 19.14 3.46
C LYS A 121 5.98 18.44 3.00
N ARG A 122 7.12 19.06 3.29
CA ARG A 122 8.41 18.41 3.13
C ARG A 122 8.58 17.35 4.22
N VAL A 123 8.66 16.08 3.81
CA VAL A 123 8.73 14.93 4.70
C VAL A 123 9.84 13.96 4.28
N ARG A 124 10.39 13.26 5.28
CA ARG A 124 11.28 12.12 5.07
C ARG A 124 10.42 10.88 4.92
N VAL A 125 10.45 10.26 3.75
CA VAL A 125 9.69 9.04 3.44
C VAL A 125 10.63 7.85 3.50
N TYR A 126 10.27 6.87 4.33
CA TYR A 126 10.86 5.55 4.36
C TYR A 126 9.78 4.56 3.91
N LEU A 127 10.03 3.84 2.83
CA LEU A 127 9.07 2.90 2.27
C LEU A 127 9.78 1.59 1.91
N PRO A 128 9.32 0.42 2.39
CA PRO A 128 9.93 -0.85 2.03
C PRO A 128 9.76 -1.11 0.53
N ARG A 129 10.75 -1.78 -0.09
CA ARG A 129 10.54 -2.42 -1.40
C ARG A 129 9.57 -3.57 -1.20
N MET A 130 8.42 -3.52 -1.89
CA MET A 130 7.33 -4.47 -1.71
C MET A 130 7.14 -5.32 -2.96
N LYS A 131 6.86 -6.60 -2.75
CA LYS A 131 6.30 -7.52 -3.74
C LYS A 131 5.20 -8.28 -3.01
N ILE A 132 3.96 -8.06 -3.41
CA ILE A 132 2.77 -8.72 -2.85
C ILE A 132 2.17 -9.57 -3.97
N GLU A 133 1.95 -10.85 -3.70
CA GLU A 133 1.34 -11.81 -4.63
C GLU A 133 0.32 -12.62 -3.82
N GLU A 134 -0.95 -12.46 -4.13
CA GLU A 134 -2.06 -13.14 -3.45
C GLU A 134 -3.00 -13.77 -4.48
N LYS A 135 -3.62 -14.89 -4.12
CA LYS A 135 -4.62 -15.59 -4.93
C LYS A 135 -5.87 -15.83 -4.11
N TYR A 136 -7.02 -15.38 -4.63
CA TYR A 136 -8.31 -15.53 -3.96
C TYR A 136 -9.25 -16.37 -4.83
N ASN A 137 -10.00 -17.26 -4.18
CA ASN A 137 -11.22 -17.82 -4.77
C ASN A 137 -12.37 -16.87 -4.41
N LEU A 138 -13.08 -16.36 -5.43
CA LEU A 138 -14.14 -15.37 -5.27
C LEU A 138 -15.55 -15.98 -5.30
N THR A 139 -15.66 -17.31 -5.35
CA THR A 139 -16.91 -18.07 -5.25
C THR A 139 -17.16 -18.46 -3.81
#